data_AF-A0A1M5L035-F1
#
_entry.id   AF-A0A1M5L035-F1
#
_cell.length_a   1.000
_cell.length_b   1.000
_cell.length_c   1.000
_cell.angle_alpha   90.00
_cell.angle_beta   90.00
_cell.angle_gamma   90.00
#
_symmetry.space_group_name_H-M   'P 1'
#
loop_
_entity.id
_entity.type
_entity.pdbx_description
1 polymer ?
#
loop_
_entity_poly.entity_id
_entity_poly.type
_entity_poly.pdbx_seq_one_letter_code
_entity_poly.pdbx_strand_id
1 'polypeptide(L)'
;MNNHNLSKKQEILSYTAAFIFILLMVATAVHFADREVILPEIAAMAVAIFAFREQSWMRQPEKIFILPSLTAIIGFSINFLEIPYGMKLVAVLILMLILMYSFRYSLPPALATGFLPIVSQAHSFSFLATILSTTAVLMVSVYIFRLNKGSDRKSTIDSRTLLLYFGILVAWVAIATVLGYGQMAIIPPIAVVTYESLSMKMYSIKIALKQIAVLFLSASIGVFFFLTVNNWLIVSVADLLFMYLMLKLFKMHVPAVYAFPFLAFILPKEVISVLPFAALGMSIFSFGIILIYRQYADKMISKISDLK
;
A
#
# COMPACT_ATOMS: atom_id res chain seq x y z
N MET A 1 -3.21 -13.91 -17.47
CA MET A 1 -3.32 -14.30 -16.04
C MET A 1 -2.80 -15.72 -15.94
N ASN A 2 -1.48 -15.91 -15.76
CA ASN A 2 -0.94 -17.22 -15.40
C ASN A 2 -1.05 -17.34 -13.89
N ASN A 3 -2.17 -17.85 -13.39
CA ASN A 3 -2.24 -18.32 -12.02
C ASN A 3 -1.37 -19.58 -11.94
N HIS A 4 -0.17 -19.45 -11.41
CA HIS A 4 0.48 -20.58 -10.76
C HIS A 4 -0.44 -20.97 -9.59
N ASN A 5 -1.38 -21.89 -9.82
CA ASN A 5 -2.19 -22.46 -8.75
C ASN A 5 -1.22 -23.21 -7.83
N LEU A 6 -0.83 -22.56 -6.75
CA LEU A 6 -0.05 -23.17 -5.68
C LEU A 6 -0.84 -24.37 -5.16
N SER A 7 -0.14 -25.47 -4.91
CA SER A 7 -0.74 -26.55 -4.11
C SER A 7 -1.16 -25.99 -2.74
N LYS A 8 -2.23 -26.52 -2.14
CA LYS A 8 -2.69 -26.13 -0.80
C LYS A 8 -1.55 -26.11 0.23
N LYS A 9 -0.60 -27.06 0.14
CA LYS A 9 0.60 -27.10 0.99
C LYS A 9 1.55 -25.92 0.73
N GLN A 10 1.76 -25.56 -0.54
CA GLN A 10 2.61 -24.43 -0.93
C GLN A 10 1.99 -23.09 -0.59
N GLU A 11 0.66 -22.96 -0.72
CA GLU A 11 -0.09 -21.79 -0.29
C GLU A 11 0.11 -21.56 1.22
N ILE A 12 -0.15 -22.58 2.05
CA ILE A 12 0.05 -22.51 3.50
C ILE A 12 1.48 -22.12 3.83
N LEU A 13 2.47 -22.81 3.26
CA LEU A 13 3.88 -22.49 3.50
C LEU A 13 4.24 -21.04 3.13
N SER A 14 3.66 -20.53 2.04
CA SER A 14 3.92 -19.18 1.56
C SER A 14 3.30 -18.10 2.46
N TYR A 15 2.08 -18.31 2.95
CA TYR A 15 1.48 -17.42 3.97
C TYR A 15 2.23 -17.50 5.29
N THR A 16 2.62 -18.71 5.74
CA THR A 16 3.41 -18.88 6.96
C THR A 16 4.73 -18.13 6.88
N ALA A 17 5.45 -18.21 5.75
CA ALA A 17 6.67 -17.44 5.54
C ALA A 17 6.43 -15.92 5.61
N ALA A 18 5.38 -15.43 4.97
CA ALA A 18 5.00 -14.01 5.05
C ALA A 18 4.68 -13.58 6.49
N PHE A 19 3.89 -14.37 7.21
CA PHE A 19 3.45 -14.04 8.56
C PHE A 19 4.61 -14.08 9.54
N ILE A 20 5.50 -15.08 9.45
CA ILE A 20 6.72 -15.12 10.26
C ILE A 20 7.56 -13.86 10.01
N PHE A 21 7.75 -13.47 8.75
CA PHE A 21 8.51 -12.26 8.41
C PHE A 21 7.90 -10.99 9.02
N ILE A 22 6.57 -10.84 8.96
CA ILE A 22 5.85 -9.70 9.56
C ILE A 22 5.94 -9.73 11.10
N LEU A 23 5.78 -10.90 11.72
CA LEU A 23 5.87 -11.05 13.16
C LEU A 23 7.29 -10.80 13.67
N LEU A 24 8.33 -11.12 12.90
CA LEU A 24 9.71 -10.77 13.22
C LEU A 24 9.92 -9.25 13.21
N MET A 25 9.33 -8.52 12.25
CA MET A 25 9.34 -7.06 12.24
C MET A 25 8.69 -6.48 13.51
N VAL A 26 7.51 -6.99 13.89
CA VAL A 26 6.82 -6.55 15.12
C VAL A 26 7.60 -6.93 16.37
N ALA A 27 8.17 -8.13 16.44
CA ALA A 27 8.99 -8.56 17.57
C ALA A 27 10.23 -7.69 17.73
N THR A 28 10.85 -7.30 16.61
CA THR A 28 11.99 -6.36 16.58
C THR A 28 11.56 -5.00 17.14
N ALA A 29 10.43 -4.46 16.68
CA ALA A 29 9.89 -3.21 17.20
C ALA A 29 9.64 -3.24 18.71
N VAL A 30 9.05 -4.33 19.23
CA VAL A 30 8.83 -4.52 20.68
C VAL A 30 10.16 -4.64 21.43
N HIS A 31 11.13 -5.38 20.90
CA HIS A 31 12.43 -5.60 21.54
C HIS A 31 13.24 -4.30 21.68
N PHE A 32 13.24 -3.47 20.63
CA PHE A 32 13.93 -2.17 20.63
C PHE A 32 13.08 -1.03 21.19
N ALA A 33 11.84 -1.30 21.61
CA ALA A 33 10.86 -0.31 22.04
C ALA A 33 10.67 0.84 21.03
N ASP A 34 10.75 0.52 19.74
CA ASP A 34 10.74 1.47 18.65
C ASP A 34 9.64 1.13 17.64
N ARG A 35 8.59 1.96 17.63
CA ARG A 35 7.45 1.80 16.72
C ARG A 35 7.78 2.14 15.27
N GLU A 36 8.84 2.92 15.00
CA GLU A 36 9.23 3.29 13.63
C GLU A 36 9.79 2.08 12.84
N VAL A 37 10.04 0.96 13.52
CA VAL A 37 10.38 -0.35 12.93
C VAL A 37 9.15 -1.05 12.34
N ILE A 38 7.93 -0.72 12.75
CA ILE A 38 6.71 -1.31 12.19
C ILE A 38 6.37 -0.60 10.89
N LEU A 39 6.51 -1.32 9.78
CA LEU A 39 6.32 -0.77 8.44
C LEU A 39 5.13 -1.48 7.75
N PRO A 40 3.94 -0.84 7.71
CA PRO A 40 2.75 -1.40 7.08
C PRO A 40 2.98 -1.93 5.66
N GLU A 41 3.74 -1.19 4.86
CA GLU A 41 4.03 -1.52 3.46
C GLU A 41 4.82 -2.83 3.34
N ILE A 42 5.70 -3.10 4.30
CA ILE A 42 6.47 -4.36 4.34
C ILE A 42 5.54 -5.54 4.61
N ALA A 43 4.47 -5.37 5.39
CA ALA A 43 3.46 -6.40 5.58
C ALA A 43 2.71 -6.71 4.28
N ALA A 44 2.29 -5.68 3.54
CA ALA A 44 1.68 -5.88 2.22
C ALA A 44 2.67 -6.53 1.23
N MET A 45 3.92 -6.08 1.20
CA MET A 45 4.96 -6.63 0.31
C MET A 45 5.29 -8.08 0.63
N ALA A 46 5.41 -8.44 1.90
CA ALA A 46 5.68 -9.82 2.32
C ALA A 46 4.59 -10.77 1.82
N VAL A 47 3.31 -10.42 2.01
CA VAL A 47 2.20 -11.24 1.52
C VAL A 47 2.14 -11.25 -0.01
N ALA A 48 2.34 -10.11 -0.67
CA ALA A 48 2.32 -10.04 -2.12
C ALA A 48 3.41 -10.90 -2.79
N ILE A 49 4.63 -10.86 -2.24
CA ILE A 49 5.81 -11.57 -2.78
C ILE A 49 5.75 -13.05 -2.44
N PHE A 50 5.49 -13.40 -1.18
CA PHE A 50 5.50 -14.79 -0.74
C PHE A 50 4.21 -15.50 -1.08
N ALA A 51 3.05 -14.98 -0.66
CA ALA A 51 1.78 -15.69 -0.79
C ALA A 51 1.13 -15.48 -2.16
N PHE A 52 0.95 -14.23 -2.60
CA PHE A 52 0.18 -13.96 -3.83
C PHE A 52 1.02 -14.16 -5.10
N ARG A 53 2.36 -14.16 -4.97
CA ARG A 53 3.29 -14.22 -6.10
C ARG A 53 3.00 -13.11 -7.11
N GLU A 54 2.79 -11.89 -6.63
CA GLU A 54 2.41 -10.76 -7.47
C GLU A 54 3.52 -10.43 -8.48
N GLN A 55 3.34 -10.95 -9.69
CA GLN A 55 4.38 -10.93 -10.71
C GLN A 55 4.71 -9.50 -11.11
N SER A 56 3.74 -8.57 -11.09
CA SER A 56 3.99 -7.17 -11.43
C SER A 56 5.01 -6.49 -10.50
N TRP A 57 5.12 -6.93 -9.25
CA TRP A 57 6.05 -6.37 -8.27
C TRP A 57 7.43 -7.03 -8.33
N MET A 58 7.50 -8.29 -8.78
CA MET A 58 8.73 -9.11 -8.78
C MET A 58 9.48 -9.14 -10.12
N ARG A 59 8.97 -8.49 -11.18
CA ARG A 59 9.59 -8.52 -12.53
C ARG A 59 11.03 -8.02 -12.50
N GLN A 60 11.30 -6.99 -11.72
CA GLN A 60 12.63 -6.43 -11.48
C GLN A 60 12.90 -6.48 -9.97
N PRO A 61 13.42 -7.60 -9.43
CA PRO A 61 13.60 -7.77 -7.99
C PRO A 61 14.45 -6.67 -7.36
N GLU A 62 15.43 -6.12 -8.09
CA GLU A 62 16.24 -4.98 -7.66
C GLU A 62 15.39 -3.74 -7.28
N LYS A 63 14.23 -3.55 -7.92
CA LYS A 63 13.32 -2.44 -7.63
C LYS A 63 12.54 -2.60 -6.33
N ILE A 64 12.44 -3.82 -5.80
CA ILE A 64 11.85 -4.11 -4.48
C ILE A 64 12.66 -3.41 -3.38
N PHE A 65 13.98 -3.32 -3.55
CA PHE A 65 14.87 -2.60 -2.65
C PHE A 65 15.00 -1.12 -3.06
N ILE A 66 15.37 -0.85 -4.32
CA ILE A 66 15.76 0.50 -4.76
C ILE A 66 14.61 1.51 -4.62
N LEU A 67 13.39 1.18 -5.09
CA LEU A 67 12.31 2.16 -5.12
C LEU A 67 11.83 2.54 -3.72
N PRO A 68 11.45 1.60 -2.83
CA PRO A 68 11.05 1.96 -1.47
C PRO A 68 12.16 2.67 -0.70
N SER A 69 13.43 2.33 -0.93
CA SER A 69 14.56 3.01 -0.27
C SER A 69 14.67 4.48 -0.67
N LEU A 70 14.58 4.76 -1.98
CA LEU A 70 14.65 6.14 -2.48
C LEU A 70 13.41 6.94 -2.09
N THR A 71 12.21 6.35 -2.14
CA THR A 71 10.99 7.05 -1.70
C THR A 71 10.97 7.27 -0.19
N ALA A 72 11.50 6.35 0.63
CA ALA A 72 11.69 6.55 2.06
C ALA A 72 12.61 7.74 2.35
N ILE A 73 13.75 7.85 1.65
CA ILE A 73 14.68 8.98 1.80
C ILE A 73 14.00 10.29 1.43
N ILE A 74 13.25 10.31 0.32
CA ILE A 74 12.48 11.50 -0.12
C ILE A 74 11.46 11.90 0.96
N GLY A 75 10.66 10.94 1.43
CA GLY A 75 9.64 11.16 2.45
C GLY A 75 10.22 11.66 3.76
N PHE A 76 11.29 11.01 4.22
CA PHE A 76 12.00 11.36 5.44
C PHE A 76 12.59 12.77 5.35
N SER A 77 13.22 13.10 4.22
CA SER A 77 13.80 14.44 4.01
C SER A 77 12.73 15.54 4.01
N ILE A 78 11.60 15.31 3.33
CA ILE A 78 10.49 16.29 3.31
C ILE A 78 9.85 16.42 4.69
N ASN A 79 9.85 15.37 5.51
CA ASN A 79 9.29 15.44 6.85
C ASN A 79 9.95 16.52 7.72
N PHE A 80 11.24 16.80 7.51
CA PHE A 80 11.97 17.87 8.23
C PHE A 80 11.69 19.29 7.73
N LEU A 81 10.99 19.47 6.60
CA LEU A 81 10.67 20.81 6.11
C LEU A 81 9.60 21.47 6.98
N GLU A 82 9.76 22.75 7.29
CA GLU A 82 8.79 23.55 8.03
C GLU A 82 7.69 24.12 7.11
N ILE A 83 7.03 23.24 6.36
CA ILE A 83 5.93 23.59 5.44
C ILE A 83 4.62 22.93 5.90
N PRO A 84 3.44 23.46 5.51
CA PRO A 84 2.16 22.87 5.85
C PRO A 84 2.04 21.40 5.48
N TYR A 85 1.35 20.61 6.31
CA TYR A 85 1.23 19.15 6.15
C TYR A 85 0.74 18.73 4.75
N GLY A 86 -0.31 19.38 4.23
CA GLY A 86 -0.81 19.11 2.88
C GLY A 86 0.24 19.37 1.79
N MET A 87 1.07 20.41 1.96
CA MET A 87 2.17 20.70 1.02
C MET A 87 3.27 19.63 1.09
N LYS A 88 3.60 19.09 2.28
CA LYS A 88 4.54 17.97 2.42
C LYS A 88 4.07 16.76 1.59
N LEU A 89 2.79 16.40 1.72
CA LEU A 89 2.20 15.28 1.01
C LEU A 89 2.25 15.46 -0.51
N VAL A 90 1.90 16.66 -1.01
CA VAL A 90 1.95 16.95 -2.45
C VAL A 90 3.39 16.95 -2.95
N ALA A 91 4.34 17.53 -2.22
CA ALA A 91 5.75 17.55 -2.59
C ALA A 91 6.34 16.13 -2.69
N VAL A 92 6.08 15.27 -1.69
CA VAL A 92 6.48 13.86 -1.72
C VAL A 92 5.87 13.13 -2.90
N LEU A 93 4.57 13.32 -3.14
CA LEU A 93 3.88 12.70 -4.27
C LEU A 93 4.54 13.08 -5.61
N ILE A 94 4.83 14.36 -5.84
CA ILE A 94 5.49 14.83 -7.07
C ILE A 94 6.84 14.14 -7.25
N LEU A 95 7.69 14.15 -6.23
CA LEU A 95 9.03 13.57 -6.32
C LEU A 95 8.98 12.05 -6.53
N MET A 96 8.07 11.33 -5.88
CA MET A 96 7.91 9.89 -6.09
C MET A 96 7.41 9.56 -7.49
N LEU A 97 6.50 10.35 -8.06
CA LEU A 97 6.03 10.13 -9.43
C LEU A 97 7.13 10.41 -10.45
N ILE A 98 7.95 11.46 -10.25
CA ILE A 98 9.13 11.74 -11.07
C ILE A 98 10.13 10.57 -10.98
N LEU A 99 10.38 10.05 -9.77
CA LEU A 99 11.25 8.91 -9.54
C LEU A 99 10.78 7.68 -10.33
N MET A 100 9.50 7.31 -10.18
CA MET A 100 8.92 6.18 -10.91
C MET A 100 9.01 6.36 -12.43
N TYR A 101 8.70 7.57 -12.91
CA TYR A 101 8.79 7.91 -14.33
C TYR A 101 10.21 7.76 -14.86
N SER A 102 11.22 8.24 -14.12
CA SER A 102 12.64 8.10 -14.45
C SER A 102 13.07 6.63 -14.55
N PHE A 103 12.64 5.79 -13.62
CA PHE A 103 12.94 4.36 -13.64
C PHE A 103 12.11 3.55 -14.65
N ARG A 104 11.09 4.16 -15.28
CA ARG A 104 10.09 3.48 -16.14
C ARG A 104 9.49 2.23 -15.49
N TYR A 105 9.42 2.23 -14.17
CA TYR A 105 8.93 1.13 -13.35
C TYR A 105 8.11 1.69 -12.20
N SER A 106 6.92 1.12 -12.00
CA SER A 106 6.07 1.45 -10.87
C SER A 106 5.98 0.27 -9.92
N LEU A 107 6.28 0.54 -8.66
CA LEU A 107 6.05 -0.34 -7.54
C LEU A 107 5.08 0.38 -6.59
N PRO A 108 3.77 0.09 -6.64
CA PRO A 108 2.78 0.81 -5.84
C PRO A 108 3.13 0.89 -4.34
N PRO A 109 3.67 -0.16 -3.68
CA PRO A 109 4.15 -0.07 -2.30
C PRO A 109 5.19 1.03 -2.04
N ALA A 110 6.05 1.36 -3.01
CA ALA A 110 7.05 2.41 -2.85
C ALA A 110 6.41 3.80 -2.69
N LEU A 111 5.20 4.02 -3.25
CA LEU A 111 4.44 5.27 -3.03
C LEU A 111 4.06 5.41 -1.56
N ALA A 112 3.57 4.32 -0.95
CA ALA A 112 3.20 4.31 0.44
C ALA A 112 4.41 4.50 1.37
N THR A 113 5.55 3.88 1.03
CA THR A 113 6.81 4.08 1.76
C THR A 113 7.25 5.54 1.84
N GLY A 114 7.07 6.33 0.78
CA GLY A 114 7.44 7.75 0.83
C GLY A 114 6.45 8.63 1.59
N PHE A 115 5.17 8.24 1.68
CA PHE A 115 4.22 8.93 2.54
C PHE A 115 4.42 8.64 4.02
N LEU A 116 4.91 7.44 4.34
CA LEU A 116 4.97 6.93 5.70
C LEU A 116 5.71 7.85 6.69
N PRO A 117 6.89 8.44 6.38
CA PRO A 117 7.58 9.35 7.31
C PRO A 117 6.76 10.58 7.68
N ILE A 118 5.99 11.13 6.75
CA ILE A 118 5.15 12.31 7.00
C ILE A 118 3.94 11.92 7.86
N VAL A 119 3.28 10.82 7.51
CA VAL A 119 2.06 10.36 8.19
C VAL A 119 2.36 9.88 9.61
N SER A 120 3.50 9.22 9.82
CA SER A 120 3.94 8.73 11.13
C SER A 120 4.73 9.76 11.95
N GLN A 121 5.10 10.91 11.36
CA GLN A 121 6.03 11.88 11.93
C GLN A 121 7.36 11.22 12.34
N ALA A 122 7.93 10.39 11.44
CA ALA A 122 9.16 9.67 11.70
C ALA A 122 10.36 10.63 11.73
N HIS A 123 11.16 10.53 12.79
CA HIS A 123 12.35 11.36 12.97
C HIS A 123 13.62 10.54 13.20
N SER A 124 13.50 9.24 13.47
CA SER A 124 14.65 8.42 13.79
C SER A 124 15.24 7.76 12.54
N PHE A 125 16.55 7.51 12.58
CA PHE A 125 17.22 6.76 11.51
C PHE A 125 16.84 5.27 11.51
N SER A 126 16.20 4.76 12.57
CA SER A 126 15.75 3.37 12.62
C SER A 126 14.69 3.09 11.55
N PHE A 127 13.85 4.07 11.23
CA PHE A 127 12.90 4.02 10.13
C PHE A 127 13.60 3.67 8.80
N LEU A 128 14.62 4.45 8.43
CA LEU A 128 15.37 4.22 7.18
C LEU A 128 16.12 2.89 7.22
N ALA A 129 16.78 2.58 8.33
CA ALA A 129 17.50 1.32 8.50
C ALA A 129 16.57 0.09 8.37
N THR A 130 15.36 0.19 8.89
CA THR A 130 14.35 -0.87 8.81
C THR A 130 13.83 -1.03 7.39
N ILE A 131 13.51 0.06 6.69
CA ILE A 131 13.12 0.00 5.27
C ILE A 131 14.22 -0.64 4.44
N LEU A 132 15.46 -0.17 4.59
CA LEU A 132 16.60 -0.68 3.81
C LEU A 132 16.83 -2.18 4.08
N SER A 133 16.88 -2.59 5.34
CA SER A 133 17.14 -3.98 5.71
C SER A 133 15.99 -4.91 5.29
N THR A 134 14.74 -4.57 5.57
CA THR A 134 13.58 -5.44 5.26
C THR A 134 13.36 -5.57 3.77
N THR A 135 13.47 -4.48 2.99
CA THR A 135 13.32 -4.53 1.53
C THR A 135 14.50 -5.26 0.85
N ALA A 136 15.71 -5.15 1.40
CA ALA A 136 16.85 -5.95 0.95
C ALA A 136 16.61 -7.45 1.18
N VAL A 137 16.10 -7.84 2.35
CA VAL A 137 15.74 -9.24 2.64
C VAL A 137 14.65 -9.73 1.68
N LEU A 138 13.63 -8.93 1.39
CA LEU A 138 12.59 -9.28 0.42
C LEU A 138 13.16 -9.47 -0.99
N MET A 139 14.02 -8.56 -1.45
CA MET A 139 14.70 -8.67 -2.74
C MET A 139 15.56 -9.95 -2.81
N VAL A 140 16.40 -10.20 -1.81
CA VAL A 140 17.27 -11.38 -1.75
C VAL A 140 16.43 -12.66 -1.74
N SER A 141 15.31 -12.66 -1.02
CA SER A 141 14.38 -13.79 -1.00
C SER A 141 13.80 -14.10 -2.39
N VAL A 142 13.47 -13.07 -3.18
CA VAL A 142 13.01 -13.26 -4.57
C VAL A 142 14.08 -13.91 -5.44
N TYR A 143 15.35 -13.52 -5.29
CA TYR A 143 16.46 -14.13 -6.03
C TYR A 143 16.73 -15.58 -5.61
N ILE A 144 16.82 -15.84 -4.29
CA ILE A 144 17.12 -17.18 -3.75
C ILE A 144 16.02 -18.18 -4.13
N PHE A 145 14.76 -17.82 -3.90
CA PHE A 145 13.64 -18.71 -4.19
C PHE A 145 13.19 -18.66 -5.65
N ARG A 146 13.82 -17.82 -6.49
CA ARG A 146 13.53 -17.62 -7.92
C ARG A 146 12.04 -17.38 -8.19
N LEU A 147 11.44 -16.50 -7.40
CA LEU A 147 9.98 -16.24 -7.40
C LEU A 147 9.48 -15.47 -8.63
N ASN A 148 10.41 -14.87 -9.37
CA ASN A 148 10.18 -14.13 -10.61
C ASN A 148 10.35 -14.99 -11.88
N LYS A 149 10.46 -16.33 -11.76
CA LYS A 149 10.54 -17.20 -12.94
C LYS A 149 9.32 -17.00 -13.85
N GLY A 150 9.59 -16.74 -15.13
CA GLY A 150 8.54 -16.55 -16.14
C GLY A 150 7.98 -15.13 -16.24
N SER A 151 8.49 -14.16 -15.46
CA SER A 151 8.10 -12.76 -15.60
C SER A 151 8.93 -12.06 -16.70
N ASP A 152 8.26 -11.39 -17.64
CA ASP A 152 8.92 -10.44 -18.54
C ASP A 152 9.40 -9.22 -17.72
N ARG A 153 10.66 -8.80 -17.91
CA ARG A 153 11.23 -7.62 -17.24
C ARG A 153 10.66 -6.30 -17.78
N LYS A 154 9.99 -6.32 -18.94
CA LYS A 154 9.38 -5.12 -19.53
C LYS A 154 8.27 -4.57 -18.62
N SER A 155 8.43 -3.31 -18.24
CA SER A 155 7.43 -2.48 -17.59
C SER A 155 7.16 -1.25 -18.44
N THR A 156 5.90 -0.89 -18.55
CA THR A 156 5.46 0.37 -19.16
C THR A 156 4.72 1.16 -18.12
N ILE A 157 5.07 2.43 -17.97
CA ILE A 157 4.30 3.38 -17.19
C ILE A 157 3.37 4.12 -18.15
N ASP A 158 2.08 4.13 -17.85
CA ASP A 158 1.13 5.01 -18.53
C ASP A 158 1.14 6.39 -17.86
N SER A 159 1.61 7.40 -18.58
CA SER A 159 1.61 8.79 -18.11
C SER A 159 0.22 9.30 -17.76
N ARG A 160 -0.84 8.80 -18.43
CA ARG A 160 -2.22 9.17 -18.10
C ARG A 160 -2.63 8.63 -16.73
N THR A 161 -2.28 7.38 -16.43
CA THR A 161 -2.49 6.79 -15.10
C THR A 161 -1.79 7.59 -14.01
N LEU A 162 -0.53 8.01 -14.23
CA LEU A 162 0.19 8.85 -13.25
C LEU A 162 -0.49 10.20 -13.04
N LEU A 163 -0.95 10.86 -14.11
CA LEU A 163 -1.61 12.16 -14.01
C LEU A 163 -2.96 12.06 -13.30
N LEU A 164 -3.76 11.04 -13.59
CA LEU A 164 -5.03 10.79 -12.91
C LEU A 164 -4.82 10.45 -11.44
N TYR A 165 -3.82 9.61 -11.14
CA TYR A 165 -3.43 9.29 -9.78
C TYR A 165 -3.04 10.54 -8.99
N PHE A 166 -2.20 11.39 -9.58
CA PHE A 166 -1.82 12.67 -9.01
C PHE A 166 -3.05 13.56 -8.74
N GLY A 167 -3.93 13.72 -9.74
CA GLY A 167 -5.13 14.54 -9.62
C GLY A 167 -6.08 14.06 -8.51
N ILE A 168 -6.31 12.75 -8.41
CA ILE A 168 -7.16 12.15 -7.37
C ILE A 168 -6.59 12.45 -5.98
N LEU A 169 -5.30 12.18 -5.76
CA LEU A 169 -4.71 12.39 -4.44
C LEU A 169 -4.63 13.87 -4.05
N VAL A 170 -4.25 14.75 -4.97
CA VAL A 170 -4.21 16.20 -4.68
C VAL A 170 -5.61 16.73 -4.37
N ALA A 171 -6.62 16.32 -5.13
CA ALA A 171 -8.00 16.73 -4.88
C ALA A 171 -8.48 16.24 -3.50
N TRP A 172 -8.18 14.99 -3.13
CA TRP A 172 -8.52 14.47 -1.81
C TRP A 172 -7.77 15.20 -0.69
N VAL A 173 -6.47 15.45 -0.85
CA VAL A 173 -5.67 16.20 0.13
C VAL A 173 -6.23 17.60 0.35
N ALA A 174 -6.65 18.29 -0.72
CA ALA A 174 -7.29 19.58 -0.63
C ALA A 174 -8.62 19.51 0.15
N ILE A 175 -9.49 18.55 -0.18
CA ILE A 175 -10.77 18.33 0.52
C ILE A 175 -10.53 18.03 2.00
N ALA A 176 -9.65 17.09 2.33
CA ALA A 176 -9.33 16.72 3.70
C ALA A 176 -8.76 17.89 4.50
N THR A 177 -7.94 18.74 3.87
CA THR A 177 -7.38 19.95 4.50
C THR A 177 -8.47 20.97 4.81
N VAL A 178 -9.38 21.25 3.86
CA VAL A 178 -10.49 22.18 4.05
C VAL A 178 -11.47 21.70 5.14
N LEU A 179 -11.68 20.39 5.25
CA LEU A 179 -12.53 19.79 6.26
C LEU A 179 -11.87 19.66 7.66
N GLY A 180 -10.62 20.12 7.82
CA GLY A 180 -9.90 20.05 9.10
C GLY A 180 -9.31 18.67 9.43
N TYR A 181 -9.39 17.70 8.52
CA TYR A 181 -8.83 16.34 8.67
C TYR A 181 -7.47 16.18 7.98
N GLY A 182 -6.69 17.27 7.89
CA GLY A 182 -5.43 17.32 7.14
C GLY A 182 -4.45 16.19 7.49
N GLN A 183 -4.33 15.79 8.76
CA GLN A 183 -3.42 14.72 9.17
C GLN A 183 -3.78 13.33 8.60
N MET A 184 -5.06 13.09 8.30
CA MET A 184 -5.56 11.86 7.66
C MET A 184 -5.78 12.04 6.15
N ALA A 185 -5.22 13.09 5.55
CA ALA A 185 -5.39 13.39 4.13
C ALA A 185 -4.81 12.31 3.21
N ILE A 186 -3.85 11.51 3.67
CA ILE A 186 -3.35 10.34 2.94
C ILE A 186 -3.28 9.15 3.87
N ILE A 187 -3.90 8.05 3.43
CA ILE A 187 -3.79 6.74 4.04
C ILE A 187 -3.02 5.85 3.06
N PRO A 188 -1.76 5.48 3.37
CA PRO A 188 -0.87 4.84 2.41
C PRO A 188 -1.44 3.56 1.74
N PRO A 189 -2.10 2.63 2.47
CA PRO A 189 -2.76 1.49 1.85
C PRO A 189 -3.81 1.86 0.79
N ILE A 190 -4.58 2.93 0.98
CA ILE A 190 -5.59 3.38 0.01
C ILE A 190 -4.91 4.03 -1.20
N ALA A 191 -3.82 4.79 -0.97
CA ALA A 191 -3.03 5.36 -2.05
C ALA A 191 -2.43 4.26 -2.95
N VAL A 192 -2.00 3.13 -2.38
CA VAL A 192 -1.54 1.96 -3.15
C VAL A 192 -2.66 1.37 -3.99
N VAL A 193 -3.80 1.04 -3.37
CA VAL A 193 -4.92 0.42 -4.08
C VAL A 193 -5.51 1.35 -5.14
N THR A 194 -5.50 2.66 -4.91
CA THR A 194 -5.92 3.67 -5.91
C THR A 194 -5.06 3.58 -7.16
N TYR A 195 -3.74 3.50 -7.01
CA TYR A 195 -2.83 3.33 -8.14
C TYR A 195 -3.06 1.99 -8.88
N GLU A 196 -3.22 0.90 -8.13
CA GLU A 196 -3.49 -0.43 -8.68
C GLU A 196 -4.80 -0.47 -9.47
N SER A 197 -5.88 0.10 -8.91
CA SER A 197 -7.20 0.19 -9.54
C SER A 197 -7.17 1.02 -10.81
N LEU A 198 -6.40 2.11 -10.86
CA LEU A 198 -6.17 2.87 -12.09
C LEU A 198 -5.42 2.05 -13.16
N SER A 199 -4.61 1.08 -12.76
CA SER A 199 -3.83 0.22 -13.66
C SER A 199 -4.61 -1.02 -14.13
N MET A 200 -5.80 -1.27 -13.58
CA MET A 200 -6.65 -2.40 -13.99
C MET A 200 -7.22 -2.20 -15.40
N LYS A 201 -7.30 -3.28 -16.19
CA LYS A 201 -7.92 -3.22 -17.54
C LYS A 201 -9.43 -3.00 -17.48
N MET A 202 -10.10 -3.68 -16.54
CA MET A 202 -11.54 -3.57 -16.31
C MET A 202 -11.78 -3.26 -14.84
N TYR A 203 -12.57 -2.22 -14.58
CA TYR A 203 -12.88 -1.79 -13.23
C TYR A 203 -14.39 -1.57 -13.10
N SER A 204 -15.04 -2.41 -12.31
CA SER A 204 -16.50 -2.42 -12.16
C SER A 204 -16.93 -1.91 -10.80
N ILE A 205 -18.19 -1.47 -10.69
CA ILE A 205 -18.79 -1.04 -9.42
C ILE A 205 -18.63 -2.13 -8.34
N LYS A 206 -18.78 -3.42 -8.71
CA LYS A 206 -18.59 -4.54 -7.78
C LYS A 206 -17.17 -4.61 -7.22
N ILE A 207 -16.15 -4.34 -8.03
CA ILE A 207 -14.75 -4.33 -7.57
C ILE A 207 -14.52 -3.15 -6.62
N ALA A 208 -15.00 -1.95 -6.98
CA ALA A 208 -14.89 -0.77 -6.16
C ALA A 208 -15.56 -0.96 -4.79
N LEU A 209 -16.80 -1.44 -4.75
CA LEU A 209 -17.52 -1.71 -3.50
C LEU A 209 -16.80 -2.75 -2.63
N LYS A 210 -16.24 -3.80 -3.24
CA LYS A 210 -15.42 -4.77 -2.52
C LYS A 210 -14.16 -4.14 -1.95
N GLN A 211 -13.44 -3.31 -2.71
CA GLN A 211 -12.24 -2.62 -2.23
C GLN A 211 -12.56 -1.67 -1.07
N ILE A 212 -13.63 -0.87 -1.19
CA ILE A 212 -14.12 -0.01 -0.10
C ILE A 212 -14.41 -0.84 1.15
N ALA A 213 -15.17 -1.93 1.01
CA ALA A 213 -15.55 -2.79 2.12
C ALA A 213 -14.33 -3.43 2.80
N VAL A 214 -13.42 -4.05 2.04
CA VAL A 214 -12.26 -4.73 2.65
C VAL A 214 -11.29 -3.75 3.30
N LEU A 215 -11.08 -2.56 2.74
CA LEU A 215 -10.20 -1.56 3.34
C LEU A 215 -10.81 -0.95 4.61
N PHE A 216 -12.11 -0.66 4.60
CA PHE A 216 -12.84 -0.20 5.78
C PHE A 216 -12.84 -1.25 6.90
N LEU A 217 -13.17 -2.50 6.58
CA LEU A 217 -13.17 -3.59 7.55
C LEU A 217 -11.77 -3.88 8.09
N SER A 218 -10.76 -3.86 7.23
CA SER A 218 -9.35 -4.02 7.63
C SER A 218 -8.92 -2.96 8.64
N ALA A 219 -9.24 -1.69 8.37
CA ALA A 219 -9.00 -0.59 9.31
C ALA A 219 -9.74 -0.80 10.63
N SER A 220 -11.01 -1.18 10.57
CA SER A 220 -11.88 -1.35 11.74
C SER A 220 -11.39 -2.48 12.64
N ILE A 221 -11.01 -3.62 12.06
CA ILE A 221 -10.49 -4.78 12.79
C ILE A 221 -9.14 -4.43 13.45
N GLY A 222 -8.22 -3.81 12.71
CA GLY A 222 -6.93 -3.42 13.24
C GLY A 222 -7.03 -2.43 14.40
N VAL A 223 -7.89 -1.41 14.26
CA VAL A 223 -8.19 -0.46 15.34
C VAL A 223 -8.81 -1.16 16.54
N PHE A 224 -9.77 -2.07 16.32
CA PHE A 224 -10.42 -2.81 17.39
C PHE A 224 -9.42 -3.65 18.19
N PHE A 225 -8.58 -4.45 17.54
CA PHE A 225 -7.61 -5.27 18.25
C PHE A 225 -6.53 -4.43 18.94
N PHE A 226 -6.03 -3.39 18.27
CA PHE A 226 -5.03 -2.49 18.85
C PHE A 226 -5.52 -1.80 20.14
N LEU A 227 -6.80 -1.40 20.19
CA LEU A 227 -7.37 -0.74 21.37
C LEU A 227 -7.80 -1.69 22.49
N THR A 228 -8.08 -2.97 22.17
CA THR A 228 -8.60 -3.94 23.15
C THR A 228 -7.54 -4.86 23.74
N VAL A 229 -6.43 -5.10 23.03
CA VAL A 229 -5.39 -6.06 23.43
C VAL A 229 -4.05 -5.34 23.60
N ASN A 230 -3.47 -5.43 24.79
CA ASN A 230 -2.22 -4.73 25.12
C ASN A 230 -0.96 -5.35 24.48
N ASN A 231 -1.01 -6.61 24.03
CA ASN A 231 0.15 -7.31 23.49
C ASN A 231 0.21 -7.21 21.95
N TRP A 232 1.20 -6.47 21.45
CA TRP A 232 1.40 -6.19 20.03
C TRP A 232 1.57 -7.44 19.15
N LEU A 233 2.23 -8.49 19.66
CA LEU A 233 2.39 -9.74 18.91
C LEU A 233 1.07 -10.50 18.81
N ILE A 234 0.26 -10.53 19.88
CA ILE A 234 -1.06 -11.17 19.85
C ILE A 234 -1.98 -10.42 18.88
N VAL A 235 -2.00 -9.09 18.92
CA VAL A 235 -2.73 -8.24 17.96
C VAL A 235 -2.30 -8.57 16.53
N SER A 236 -1.00 -8.61 16.27
CA SER A 236 -0.46 -8.87 14.93
C SER A 236 -0.85 -10.26 14.40
N VAL A 237 -0.82 -11.29 15.25
CA VAL A 237 -1.28 -12.64 14.86
C VAL A 237 -2.78 -12.62 14.54
N ALA A 238 -3.58 -11.97 15.39
CA ALA A 238 -5.03 -11.87 15.16
C ALA A 238 -5.33 -11.13 13.84
N ASP A 239 -4.71 -9.97 13.62
CA ASP A 239 -4.87 -9.18 12.40
C ASP A 239 -4.53 -9.99 11.15
N LEU A 240 -3.37 -10.66 11.12
CA LEU A 240 -2.95 -11.46 9.97
C LEU A 240 -3.95 -12.59 9.66
N LEU A 241 -4.47 -13.27 10.68
CA LEU A 241 -5.47 -14.33 10.51
C LEU A 241 -6.82 -13.77 10.03
N PHE A 242 -7.29 -12.67 10.62
CA PHE A 242 -8.54 -12.04 10.20
C PHE A 242 -8.45 -11.48 8.78
N MET A 243 -7.33 -10.85 8.40
CA MET A 243 -7.12 -10.35 7.03
C MET A 243 -7.10 -11.50 6.01
N TYR A 244 -6.47 -12.64 6.35
CA TYR A 244 -6.50 -13.84 5.53
C TYR A 244 -7.92 -14.37 5.32
N LEU A 245 -8.68 -14.53 6.39
CA LEU A 245 -10.07 -15.01 6.33
C LEU A 245 -10.96 -14.02 5.56
N MET A 246 -10.81 -12.72 5.79
CA MET A 246 -11.58 -11.69 5.14
C MET A 246 -11.32 -11.66 3.62
N LEU A 247 -10.07 -11.66 3.18
CA LEU A 247 -9.77 -11.67 1.74
C LEU A 247 -10.28 -12.93 1.04
N LYS A 248 -10.23 -14.07 1.74
CA LYS A 248 -10.80 -15.33 1.25
C LYS A 248 -12.32 -15.28 1.13
N LEU A 249 -13.01 -14.69 2.12
CA LEU A 249 -14.46 -14.49 2.11
C LEU A 249 -14.90 -13.58 0.96
N PHE A 250 -14.22 -12.44 0.77
CA PHE A 250 -14.52 -11.48 -0.28
C PHE A 250 -14.02 -11.90 -1.67
N LYS A 251 -13.18 -12.95 -1.73
CA LYS A 251 -12.50 -13.45 -2.93
C LYS A 251 -11.69 -12.34 -3.62
N MET A 252 -10.93 -11.58 -2.83
CA MET A 252 -10.15 -10.42 -3.28
C MET A 252 -8.65 -10.67 -3.09
N HIS A 253 -7.85 -10.16 -4.01
CA HIS A 253 -6.39 -10.19 -3.95
C HIS A 253 -5.89 -8.75 -3.81
N VAL A 254 -5.90 -8.23 -2.59
CA VAL A 254 -5.48 -6.85 -2.28
C VAL A 254 -4.46 -6.88 -1.15
N PRO A 255 -3.15 -6.87 -1.45
CA PRO A 255 -2.10 -6.97 -0.42
C PRO A 255 -2.16 -5.85 0.63
N ALA A 256 -2.60 -4.65 0.22
CA ALA A 256 -2.73 -3.48 1.10
C ALA A 256 -3.64 -3.70 2.31
N VAL A 257 -4.54 -4.70 2.27
CA VAL A 257 -5.37 -5.11 3.41
C VAL A 257 -4.51 -5.66 4.56
N TYR A 258 -3.34 -6.24 4.29
CA TYR A 258 -2.43 -6.67 5.35
C TYR A 258 -1.61 -5.53 5.94
N ALA A 259 -1.47 -4.40 5.24
CA ALA A 259 -0.77 -3.23 5.75
C ALA A 259 -1.65 -2.45 6.74
N PHE A 260 -2.95 -2.34 6.45
CA PHE A 260 -3.86 -1.44 7.15
C PHE A 260 -3.85 -1.57 8.68
N PRO A 261 -3.93 -2.78 9.27
CA PRO A 261 -3.97 -2.91 10.73
C PRO A 261 -2.72 -2.35 11.41
N PHE A 262 -1.56 -2.48 10.76
CA PHE A 262 -0.29 -1.99 11.27
C PHE A 262 -0.19 -0.46 11.30
N LEU A 263 -1.07 0.27 10.60
CA LEU A 263 -1.15 1.73 10.76
C LEU A 263 -1.52 2.14 12.20
N ALA A 264 -2.33 1.34 12.90
CA ALA A 264 -2.72 1.66 14.28
C ALA A 264 -1.52 1.69 15.25
N PHE A 265 -0.44 0.95 14.93
CA PHE A 265 0.76 0.89 15.77
C PHE A 265 1.65 2.13 15.63
N ILE A 266 1.61 2.77 14.47
CA ILE A 266 2.50 3.90 14.14
C ILE A 266 1.81 5.26 14.26
N LEU A 267 0.49 5.31 14.08
CA LEU A 267 -0.25 6.56 14.10
C LEU A 267 -0.38 7.12 15.53
N PRO A 268 -0.48 8.46 15.69
CA PRO A 268 -0.84 9.08 16.95
C PRO A 268 -2.19 8.57 17.48
N LYS A 269 -2.31 8.38 18.80
CA LYS A 269 -3.50 7.74 19.42
C LYS A 269 -4.80 8.49 19.13
N GLU A 270 -4.69 9.80 18.94
CA GLU A 270 -5.80 10.72 18.72
C GLU A 270 -6.52 10.45 17.39
N VAL A 271 -5.79 9.93 16.39
CA VAL A 271 -6.34 9.67 15.05
C VAL A 271 -6.77 8.21 14.83
N ILE A 272 -6.36 7.29 15.71
CA ILE A 272 -6.62 5.84 15.56
C ILE A 272 -8.12 5.54 15.48
N SER A 273 -8.94 6.13 16.37
CA SER A 273 -10.39 5.89 16.38
C SER A 273 -11.11 6.44 15.15
N VAL A 274 -10.54 7.45 14.49
CA VAL A 274 -11.11 8.08 13.29
C VAL A 274 -10.62 7.38 12.01
N LEU A 275 -9.53 6.62 12.08
CA LEU A 275 -8.90 5.93 10.95
C LEU A 275 -9.89 5.14 10.08
N PRO A 276 -10.83 4.34 10.61
CA PRO A 276 -11.75 3.59 9.75
C PRO A 276 -12.70 4.51 8.96
N PHE A 277 -13.16 5.61 9.56
CA PHE A 277 -14.03 6.56 8.87
C PHE A 277 -13.27 7.39 7.83
N ALA A 278 -12.04 7.80 8.15
CA ALA A 278 -11.17 8.45 7.18
C ALA A 278 -10.85 7.52 6.00
N ALA A 279 -10.61 6.23 6.29
CA ALA A 279 -10.40 5.19 5.29
C ALA A 279 -11.61 5.02 4.38
N LEU A 280 -12.81 5.02 4.95
CA LEU A 280 -14.07 4.94 4.21
C LEU A 280 -14.23 6.15 3.27
N GLY A 281 -14.02 7.37 3.79
CA GLY A 281 -14.12 8.60 3.01
C GLY A 281 -13.15 8.64 1.84
N MET A 282 -11.86 8.38 2.09
CA MET A 282 -10.83 8.37 1.05
C MET A 282 -11.09 7.29 0.01
N SER A 283 -11.55 6.11 0.43
CA SER A 283 -11.89 5.00 -0.47
C SER A 283 -13.07 5.34 -1.37
N ILE A 284 -14.18 5.84 -0.80
CA ILE A 284 -15.36 6.25 -1.58
C ILE A 284 -14.99 7.31 -2.61
N PHE A 285 -14.24 8.32 -2.20
CA PHE A 285 -13.79 9.38 -3.10
C PHE A 285 -12.91 8.84 -4.23
N SER A 286 -11.82 8.15 -3.88
CA SER A 286 -10.82 7.70 -4.84
C SER A 286 -11.40 6.69 -5.83
N PHE A 287 -12.09 5.66 -5.32
CA PHE A 287 -12.67 4.64 -6.18
C PHE A 287 -13.91 5.14 -6.93
N GLY A 288 -14.64 6.11 -6.38
CA GLY A 288 -15.74 6.80 -7.07
C GLY A 288 -15.24 7.54 -8.31
N ILE A 289 -14.16 8.33 -8.19
CA ILE A 289 -13.57 9.01 -9.35
C ILE A 289 -13.07 8.01 -10.39
N ILE A 290 -12.41 6.92 -9.96
CA ILE A 290 -11.94 5.88 -10.88
C ILE A 290 -13.11 5.25 -11.64
N LEU A 291 -14.23 4.94 -10.97
CA LEU A 291 -15.43 4.40 -11.63
C LEU A 291 -15.99 5.37 -12.66
N ILE A 292 -16.12 6.64 -12.30
CA ILE A 292 -16.62 7.69 -13.20
C ILE A 292 -15.71 7.77 -14.42
N TYR A 293 -14.40 7.93 -14.21
CA TYR A 293 -13.42 8.01 -15.30
C TYR A 293 -13.52 6.81 -16.26
N ARG A 294 -13.63 5.59 -15.73
CA ARG A 294 -13.72 4.37 -16.54
C ARG A 294 -15.01 4.31 -17.36
N GLN A 295 -16.15 4.67 -16.79
CA GLN A 295 -17.42 4.72 -17.52
C GLN A 295 -17.39 5.75 -18.67
N TYR A 296 -16.75 6.90 -18.47
CA TYR A 296 -16.59 7.90 -19.53
C TYR A 296 -15.61 7.46 -20.61
N ALA A 297 -14.48 6.85 -20.23
CA ALA A 297 -13.49 6.35 -21.17
C ALA A 297 -14.06 5.25 -22.08
N ASP A 298 -14.81 4.30 -21.50
CA ASP A 298 -15.42 3.19 -22.24
C ASP A 298 -16.50 3.70 -23.22
N LYS A 299 -17.32 4.69 -22.82
CA LYS A 299 -18.30 5.34 -23.71
C LYS A 299 -17.67 6.13 -24.86
N MET A 300 -16.53 6.77 -24.63
CA MET A 300 -15.80 7.50 -25.68
C MET A 300 -15.21 6.54 -26.71
N ILE A 301 -14.67 5.40 -26.26
CA ILE A 301 -14.13 4.36 -27.15
C ILE A 301 -15.24 3.73 -28.01
N SER A 302 -16.41 3.43 -27.43
CA SER A 302 -17.53 2.87 -28.19
C SER A 302 -18.05 3.85 -29.25
N LYS A 303 -18.13 5.15 -28.92
CA LYS A 303 -18.57 6.18 -29.86
C LYS A 303 -17.62 6.36 -31.05
N ILE A 304 -16.33 6.12 -30.86
CA ILE A 304 -15.31 6.17 -31.93
C ILE A 304 -15.35 4.90 -32.80
N SER A 305 -15.67 3.74 -32.23
CA SER A 305 -15.84 2.51 -33.03
C SER A 305 -17.10 2.53 -33.90
N ASP A 306 -18.17 3.20 -33.45
CA ASP A 306 -19.41 3.33 -34.23
C ASP A 306 -19.30 4.36 -35.38
N LEU A 307 -18.23 5.16 -35.40
CA LEU A 307 -17.93 6.15 -36.45
C LEU A 307 -16.98 5.62 -37.55
N LYS A 308 -16.53 4.36 -37.45
CA LYS A 308 -15.69 3.67 -38.45
C LYS A 308 -16.49 2.57 -39.14
#